data_AF-A0A6P3ZFL6-F1
#
_entry.id   AF-A0A6P3ZFL6-F1
#
_cell.length_a   1.000
_cell.length_b   1.000
_cell.length_c   1.000
_cell.angle_alpha   90.00
_cell.angle_beta   90.00
_cell.angle_gamma   90.00
#
_symmetry.space_group_name_H-M   'P 1'
#
loop_
_entity.id
_entity.type
_entity.pdbx_description
1 polymer ?
#
loop_
_entity_poly.entity_id
_entity_poly.type
_entity_poly.pdbx_seq_one_letter_code
_entity_poly.pdbx_strand_id
1 'polypeptide(L)'
;MVQEPITSSIYELDTCALQDLLPEMPLWVKNPDYDRVDWLNKVLSDVWPYLDKPVASIIKGIAEPMFAEYIGKYQIESIEFKSISLGTLRPVICGLKVYDTNEKEIVMETAIRWAGNPDIVLVIKLLSLHITVQLVDLQISGRVRVALKPLVPTFPCFSNIVVSLMEKPDVDFGMNILGGDIMSIPGLYRYIQETVKRQVASLYHWPQTLEIPILDASS
;
A
#
# COMPACT_ATOMS: atom_id res chain seq x y z
N MET A 1 -3.49 4.74 -29.45
CA MET A 1 -2.41 3.77 -29.68
C MET A 1 -1.38 4.02 -28.60
N VAL A 2 -1.23 3.10 -27.65
CA VAL A 2 -0.23 3.22 -26.59
C VAL A 2 1.12 2.98 -27.26
N GLN A 3 2.01 3.98 -27.18
CA GLN A 3 3.36 3.89 -27.73
C GLN A 3 4.13 2.89 -26.88
N GLU A 4 4.68 1.83 -27.51
CA GLU A 4 5.47 0.85 -26.78
C GLU A 4 6.66 1.55 -26.11
N PRO A 5 6.94 1.24 -24.83
CA PRO A 5 8.08 1.83 -24.14
C PRO A 5 9.38 1.42 -24.85
N ILE A 6 10.24 2.39 -25.12
CA ILE A 6 11.55 2.16 -25.75
C ILE A 6 12.38 1.32 -24.77
N THR A 7 12.52 0.02 -25.05
CA THR A 7 13.34 -0.90 -24.27
C THR A 7 14.78 -0.81 -24.76
N SER A 8 15.62 -0.11 -24.00
CA SER A 8 17.07 -0.06 -24.25
C SER A 8 17.75 -1.17 -23.46
N SER A 9 18.75 -1.84 -24.05
CA SER A 9 19.47 -2.91 -23.36
C SER A 9 20.37 -2.33 -22.27
N ILE A 10 20.48 -3.00 -21.12
CA ILE A 10 21.34 -2.53 -20.00
C ILE A 10 22.80 -2.37 -20.46
N TYR A 11 23.23 -3.18 -21.43
CA TYR A 11 24.58 -3.13 -22.01
C TYR A 11 24.86 -1.90 -22.88
N GLU A 12 23.83 -1.15 -23.26
CA GLU A 12 23.93 0.04 -24.13
C GLU A 12 23.91 1.35 -23.31
N LEU A 13 23.71 1.26 -22.00
CA LEU A 13 23.63 2.42 -21.11
C LEU A 13 25.02 2.90 -20.71
N ASP A 14 25.23 4.23 -20.78
CA ASP A 14 26.45 4.85 -20.26
C ASP A 14 26.50 4.83 -18.72
N THR A 15 27.67 5.13 -18.15
CA THR A 15 27.87 5.05 -16.69
C THR A 15 27.00 6.03 -15.91
N CYS A 16 26.64 7.18 -16.49
CA CYS A 16 25.77 8.17 -15.86
C CYS A 16 24.32 7.68 -15.84
N ALA A 17 23.82 7.16 -16.98
CA ALA A 17 22.50 6.57 -17.10
C ALA A 17 22.34 5.33 -16.19
N LEU A 18 23.39 4.52 -16.05
CA LEU A 18 23.41 3.42 -15.09
C LEU A 18 23.33 3.93 -13.64
N GLN A 19 24.04 5.00 -13.30
CA GLN A 19 23.97 5.62 -11.97
C GLN A 19 22.58 6.18 -11.68
N ASP A 20 21.94 6.82 -12.66
CA ASP A 20 20.58 7.34 -12.54
C ASP A 20 19.53 6.22 -12.38
N LEU A 21 19.82 5.02 -12.90
CA LEU A 21 18.96 3.85 -12.79
C LEU A 21 19.19 3.02 -11.51
N LEU A 22 20.35 3.15 -10.84
CA LEU A 22 20.66 2.42 -9.61
C LEU A 22 19.52 2.50 -8.58
N PRO A 23 18.92 3.68 -8.27
CA PRO A 23 17.81 3.76 -7.33
C PRO A 23 16.61 2.89 -7.72
N GLU A 24 16.31 2.80 -9.02
CA GLU A 24 15.16 2.07 -9.57
C GLU A 24 15.35 0.56 -9.63
N MET A 25 16.58 0.06 -9.52
CA MET A 25 16.87 -1.36 -9.58
C MET A 25 16.24 -2.13 -8.40
N PRO A 26 15.82 -3.40 -8.60
CA PRO A 26 15.38 -4.26 -7.51
C PRO A 26 16.44 -4.43 -6.42
N LEU A 27 16.01 -4.68 -5.18
CA LEU A 27 16.94 -4.80 -4.05
C LEU A 27 17.91 -5.96 -4.19
N TRP A 28 17.47 -7.10 -4.74
CA TRP A 28 18.31 -8.26 -4.99
C TRP A 28 19.44 -8.02 -6.01
N VAL A 29 19.32 -6.99 -6.86
CA VAL A 29 20.43 -6.59 -7.76
C VAL A 29 21.44 -5.71 -7.03
N LYS A 30 20.97 -4.88 -6.10
CA LYS A 30 21.80 -3.91 -5.35
C LYS A 30 22.46 -4.51 -4.12
N ASN A 31 21.83 -5.51 -3.51
CA ASN A 31 22.22 -6.07 -2.24
C ASN A 31 22.13 -7.61 -2.30
N PRO A 32 23.26 -8.32 -2.09
CA PRO A 32 23.29 -9.78 -2.14
C PRO A 32 22.46 -10.46 -1.04
N ASP A 33 22.09 -9.74 0.04
CA ASP A 33 21.25 -10.29 1.12
C ASP A 33 19.77 -10.45 0.73
N TYR A 34 19.38 -9.92 -0.43
CA TYR A 34 18.00 -9.97 -0.91
C TYR A 34 17.87 -11.05 -1.98
N ASP A 35 16.95 -11.98 -1.76
CA ASP A 35 16.61 -13.01 -2.72
C ASP A 35 15.53 -12.54 -3.70
N ARG A 36 15.65 -13.00 -4.94
CA ARG A 36 14.58 -12.85 -5.94
C ARG A 36 13.45 -13.84 -5.66
N VAL A 37 12.23 -13.32 -5.57
CA VAL A 37 11.04 -14.09 -5.16
C VAL A 37 9.96 -14.14 -6.25
N ASP A 38 10.34 -14.55 -7.46
CA ASP A 38 9.39 -14.66 -8.59
C ASP A 38 8.23 -15.61 -8.29
N TRP A 39 8.50 -16.69 -7.57
CA TRP A 39 7.48 -17.67 -7.18
C TRP A 39 6.42 -17.03 -6.28
N LEU A 40 6.83 -16.17 -5.33
CA LEU A 40 5.92 -15.49 -4.42
C LEU A 40 5.11 -14.45 -5.17
N ASN A 41 5.75 -13.74 -6.11
CA ASN A 41 5.04 -12.89 -7.05
C ASN A 41 4.04 -13.72 -7.88
N LYS A 42 4.33 -14.95 -8.30
CA LYS A 42 3.31 -15.77 -8.99
C LYS A 42 2.12 -16.10 -8.10
N VAL A 43 2.36 -16.54 -6.86
CA VAL A 43 1.30 -16.80 -5.88
C VAL A 43 0.43 -15.57 -5.66
N LEU A 44 1.04 -14.40 -5.48
CA LEU A 44 0.31 -13.15 -5.31
C LEU A 44 -0.56 -12.81 -6.53
N SER A 45 -0.17 -13.26 -7.73
CA SER A 45 -0.96 -13.08 -8.95
C SER A 45 -2.27 -13.83 -8.89
N ASP A 46 -2.18 -15.08 -8.44
CA ASP A 46 -3.31 -15.99 -8.41
C ASP A 46 -4.25 -15.63 -7.26
N VAL A 47 -3.71 -15.09 -6.16
CA VAL A 47 -4.47 -14.67 -4.99
C VAL A 47 -5.11 -13.28 -5.15
N TRP A 48 -4.50 -12.36 -5.92
CA TRP A 48 -4.94 -10.96 -6.04
C TRP A 48 -6.45 -10.76 -6.32
N PRO A 49 -7.08 -11.50 -7.27
CA PRO A 49 -8.51 -11.33 -7.55
C PRO A 49 -9.43 -11.62 -6.35
N TYR A 50 -8.94 -12.37 -5.36
CA TYR A 50 -9.68 -12.73 -4.15
C TYR A 50 -9.47 -11.74 -3.00
N LEU A 51 -8.45 -10.86 -3.08
CA LEU A 51 -8.12 -9.89 -2.04
C LEU A 51 -8.94 -8.61 -2.10
N ASP A 52 -9.60 -8.32 -3.23
CA ASP A 52 -10.34 -7.09 -3.44
C ASP A 52 -11.40 -6.85 -2.34
N LYS A 53 -12.26 -7.85 -2.06
CA LYS A 53 -13.30 -7.71 -1.03
C LYS A 53 -12.75 -7.65 0.41
N PRO A 54 -11.86 -8.55 0.85
CA PRO A 54 -11.30 -8.46 2.21
C PRO A 54 -10.57 -7.15 2.46
N VAL A 55 -9.73 -6.71 1.52
CA VAL A 55 -8.96 -5.47 1.69
C VAL A 55 -9.87 -4.26 1.62
N ALA A 56 -10.89 -4.24 0.77
CA ALA A 56 -11.91 -3.17 0.78
C ALA A 56 -12.59 -3.05 2.16
N SER A 57 -12.91 -4.16 2.82
CA SER A 57 -13.46 -4.14 4.18
C SER A 57 -12.47 -3.58 5.22
N ILE A 58 -11.18 -3.92 5.10
CA ILE A 58 -10.13 -3.37 5.97
C ILE A 58 -10.02 -1.85 5.76
N ILE A 59 -9.98 -1.40 4.50
CA ILE A 59 -9.93 0.03 4.15
C ILE A 59 -11.12 0.77 4.77
N LYS A 60 -12.35 0.23 4.65
CA LYS A 60 -13.54 0.81 5.28
C LYS A 60 -13.38 0.90 6.80
N GLY A 61 -12.99 -0.20 7.45
CA GLY A 61 -12.82 -0.24 8.90
C GLY A 61 -11.79 0.74 9.44
N ILE A 62 -10.74 1.06 8.66
CA ILE A 62 -9.74 2.07 9.02
C ILE A 62 -10.22 3.49 8.71
N ALA A 63 -10.83 3.71 7.54
CA ALA A 63 -11.15 5.04 7.05
C ALA A 63 -12.45 5.62 7.62
N GLU A 64 -13.48 4.80 7.89
CA GLU A 64 -14.76 5.27 8.44
C GLU A 64 -14.61 6.00 9.80
N PRO A 65 -13.81 5.48 10.78
CA PRO A 65 -13.50 6.23 11.99
C PRO A 65 -12.82 7.57 11.73
N MET A 66 -11.92 7.63 10.74
CA MET A 66 -11.25 8.87 10.36
C MET A 66 -12.22 9.88 9.76
N PHE A 67 -13.17 9.43 8.94
CA PHE A 67 -14.21 10.29 8.36
C PHE A 67 -15.12 10.89 9.43
N ALA A 68 -15.47 10.12 10.47
CA ALA A 68 -16.30 10.58 11.56
C ALA A 68 -15.74 11.84 12.26
N GLU A 69 -14.41 12.03 12.28
CA GLU A 69 -13.79 13.24 12.85
C GLU A 69 -14.13 14.54 12.08
N TYR A 70 -14.57 14.43 10.83
CA TYR A 70 -14.88 15.55 9.95
C TYR A 70 -16.39 15.80 9.81
N ILE A 71 -17.23 14.83 10.19
CA ILE A 71 -18.69 15.00 10.18
C ILE A 71 -19.07 16.13 11.15
N GLY A 72 -19.92 17.05 10.69
CA GLY A 72 -20.32 18.26 11.42
C GLY A 72 -19.31 19.41 11.37
N LYS A 73 -18.09 19.18 10.87
CA LYS A 73 -17.14 20.25 10.55
C LYS A 73 -17.32 20.67 9.10
N TYR A 74 -17.07 21.94 8.80
CA TYR A 74 -17.10 22.48 7.43
C TYR A 74 -18.42 22.16 6.66
N GLN A 75 -19.54 22.03 7.37
CA GLN A 75 -20.86 21.67 6.82
C GLN A 75 -20.93 20.27 6.17
N ILE A 76 -19.99 19.38 6.48
CA ILE A 76 -20.00 17.98 6.02
C ILE A 76 -21.05 17.21 6.82
N GLU A 77 -22.05 16.67 6.12
CA GLU A 77 -23.11 15.86 6.72
C GLU A 77 -22.73 14.37 6.76
N SER A 78 -22.14 13.86 5.68
CA SER A 78 -21.60 12.49 5.65
C SER A 78 -20.48 12.33 4.62
N ILE A 79 -19.65 11.31 4.85
CA ILE A 79 -18.61 10.84 3.92
C ILE A 79 -18.80 9.32 3.81
N GLU A 80 -19.12 8.83 2.61
CA GLU A 80 -19.49 7.44 2.39
C GLU A 80 -18.71 6.85 1.22
N PHE A 81 -18.27 5.60 1.34
CA PHE A 81 -17.73 4.86 0.20
C PHE A 81 -18.88 4.43 -0.73
N LYS A 82 -18.86 4.91 -1.97
CA LYS A 82 -19.73 4.42 -3.05
C LYS A 82 -19.21 3.11 -3.62
N SER A 83 -17.92 3.03 -3.89
CA SER A 83 -17.24 1.82 -4.35
C SER A 83 -15.79 1.81 -3.86
N ILE A 84 -15.26 0.61 -3.65
CA ILE A 84 -13.84 0.38 -3.39
C ILE A 84 -13.43 -0.83 -4.21
N SER A 85 -12.47 -0.63 -5.10
CA SER A 85 -11.73 -1.70 -5.73
C SER A 85 -10.25 -1.36 -5.75
N LEU A 86 -9.41 -2.37 -5.51
CA LEU A 86 -7.96 -2.27 -5.65
C LEU A 86 -7.51 -2.35 -7.11
N GLY A 87 -8.42 -2.71 -8.02
CA GLY A 87 -8.11 -2.90 -9.43
C GLY A 87 -7.46 -4.25 -9.74
N THR A 88 -7.02 -4.40 -10.97
CA THR A 88 -6.51 -5.66 -11.53
C THR A 88 -4.98 -5.77 -11.44
N LEU A 89 -4.30 -4.64 -11.26
CA LEU A 89 -2.85 -4.57 -11.17
C LEU A 89 -2.41 -4.85 -9.74
N ARG A 90 -1.59 -5.89 -9.58
CA ARG A 90 -1.09 -6.36 -8.29
C ARG A 90 0.22 -5.69 -7.88
N PRO A 91 0.53 -5.62 -6.58
CA PRO A 91 1.84 -5.26 -6.10
C PRO A 91 2.90 -6.29 -6.51
N VAL A 92 4.15 -5.82 -6.56
CA VAL A 92 5.35 -6.61 -6.85
C VAL A 92 6.27 -6.57 -5.64
N ILE A 93 6.74 -7.74 -5.25
CA ILE A 93 7.72 -7.94 -4.21
C ILE A 93 9.11 -7.88 -4.86
N CYS A 94 9.88 -6.84 -4.53
CA CYS A 94 11.13 -6.46 -5.18
C CYS A 94 12.39 -7.05 -4.53
N GLY A 95 12.21 -8.07 -3.69
CA GLY A 95 13.26 -8.80 -2.99
C GLY A 95 12.82 -9.14 -1.58
N LEU A 96 13.28 -10.27 -1.06
CA LEU A 96 13.02 -10.72 0.30
C LEU A 96 14.34 -10.98 1.00
N LYS A 97 14.51 -10.45 2.21
CA LYS A 97 15.62 -10.75 3.12
C LYS A 97 15.06 -11.43 4.36
N VAL A 98 15.63 -12.55 4.75
CA VAL A 98 15.30 -13.23 6.01
C VAL A 98 16.42 -12.93 7.02
N TYR A 99 16.06 -12.64 8.26
CA TYR A 99 17.02 -12.42 9.34
C TYR A 99 17.16 -13.67 10.19
N ASP A 100 18.40 -14.04 10.47
CA ASP A 100 18.72 -14.99 11.53
C ASP A 100 18.52 -14.28 12.88
N THR A 101 17.59 -14.80 13.68
CA THR A 101 17.33 -14.29 15.03
C THR A 101 17.66 -15.39 16.06
N ASN A 102 18.09 -14.97 17.26
CA ASN A 102 18.23 -15.89 18.40
C ASN A 102 16.90 -16.06 19.17
N GLU A 103 15.83 -15.46 18.68
CA GLU A 103 14.50 -15.44 19.30
C GLU A 103 13.61 -16.50 18.65
N LYS A 104 12.47 -16.81 19.29
CA LYS A 104 11.45 -17.69 18.72
C LYS A 104 10.59 -16.92 17.72
N GLU A 105 11.21 -16.39 16.68
CA GLU A 105 10.53 -15.64 15.62
C GLU A 105 11.24 -15.81 14.27
N ILE A 106 10.46 -15.67 13.19
CA ILE A 106 10.98 -15.53 11.84
C ILE A 106 10.76 -14.08 11.43
N VAL A 107 11.84 -13.35 11.15
CA VAL A 107 11.77 -11.95 10.70
C VAL A 107 12.20 -11.85 9.25
N MET A 108 11.36 -11.20 8.44
CA MET A 108 11.58 -10.99 7.03
C MET A 108 11.42 -9.51 6.69
N GLU A 109 12.25 -9.00 5.79
CA GLU A 109 12.13 -7.65 5.23
C GLU A 109 11.96 -7.76 3.71
N THR A 110 11.02 -6.99 3.18
CA THR A 110 10.72 -6.97 1.76
C THR A 110 10.47 -5.55 1.28
N ALA A 111 10.92 -5.25 0.06
CA ALA A 111 10.45 -4.07 -0.64
C ALA A 111 9.23 -4.42 -1.48
N ILE A 112 8.19 -3.60 -1.40
CA ILE A 112 6.97 -3.73 -2.19
C ILE A 112 6.85 -2.48 -3.06
N ARG A 113 6.52 -2.69 -4.34
CA ARG A 113 6.13 -1.64 -5.28
C ARG A 113 4.77 -1.98 -5.85
N TRP A 114 3.87 -1.01 -5.88
CA TRP A 114 2.54 -1.18 -6.45
C TRP A 114 2.20 0.05 -7.28
N ALA A 115 2.07 -0.13 -8.59
CA ALA A 115 1.47 0.86 -9.47
C ALA A 115 0.11 0.28 -9.89
N GLY A 116 -0.90 0.56 -9.09
CA GLY A 116 -2.23 0.01 -9.19
C GLY A 116 -3.18 0.87 -10.01
N ASN A 117 -4.26 0.26 -10.48
CA ASN A 117 -5.41 0.94 -11.08
C ASN A 117 -6.65 0.83 -10.17
N PRO A 118 -6.59 1.31 -8.92
CA PRO A 118 -7.75 1.22 -8.05
C PRO A 118 -8.88 2.13 -8.52
N ASP A 119 -10.09 1.76 -8.12
CA ASP A 119 -11.29 2.58 -8.26
C ASP A 119 -11.94 2.75 -6.89
N ILE A 120 -11.56 3.83 -6.20
CA ILE A 120 -12.08 4.15 -4.87
C ILE A 120 -12.89 5.43 -4.98
N VAL A 121 -14.22 5.30 -4.84
CA VAL A 121 -15.15 6.41 -4.98
C VAL A 121 -15.78 6.74 -3.63
N LEU A 122 -15.60 7.98 -3.21
CA LEU A 122 -16.19 8.60 -2.03
C LEU A 122 -17.28 9.58 -2.44
N VAL A 123 -18.35 9.64 -1.65
CA VAL A 123 -19.40 10.65 -1.76
C VAL A 123 -19.41 11.46 -0.47
N ILE A 124 -19.24 12.77 -0.61
CA ILE A 124 -19.26 13.74 0.48
C ILE A 124 -20.54 14.55 0.34
N LYS A 125 -21.40 14.52 1.37
CA LYS A 125 -22.62 15.32 1.44
C LYS A 125 -22.37 16.61 2.20
N LEU A 126 -22.70 17.74 1.59
CA LEU A 126 -22.51 19.10 2.11
C LEU A 126 -23.81 19.88 1.97
N LEU A 127 -24.61 20.00 3.03
CA LEU A 127 -25.94 20.61 2.95
C LEU A 127 -26.78 19.98 1.81
N SER A 128 -27.04 20.73 0.74
CA SER A 128 -27.77 20.27 -0.45
C SER A 128 -26.88 19.77 -1.60
N LEU A 129 -25.55 19.85 -1.45
CA LEU A 129 -24.57 19.46 -2.47
C LEU A 129 -24.00 18.05 -2.21
N HIS A 130 -23.75 17.32 -3.28
CA HIS A 130 -23.10 16.01 -3.26
C HIS A 130 -21.83 16.10 -4.09
N ILE A 131 -20.67 15.96 -3.44
CA ILE A 131 -19.37 15.92 -4.11
C ILE A 131 -18.94 14.47 -4.19
N THR A 132 -18.70 13.97 -5.40
CA THR A 132 -18.15 12.63 -5.60
C THR A 132 -16.67 12.75 -5.92
N VAL A 133 -15.83 12.11 -5.11
CA VAL A 133 -14.38 12.09 -5.26
C VAL A 133 -13.94 10.69 -5.63
N GLN A 134 -13.09 10.56 -6.63
CA GLN A 134 -12.54 9.29 -7.08
C GLN A 134 -11.02 9.32 -6.96
N LEU A 135 -10.45 8.35 -6.26
CA LEU A 135 -9.01 8.13 -6.21
C LEU A 135 -8.62 7.11 -7.28
N VAL A 136 -7.60 7.47 -8.08
CA VAL A 136 -7.09 6.70 -9.23
C VAL A 136 -5.57 6.67 -9.21
N ASP A 137 -4.96 5.87 -10.09
CA ASP A 137 -3.50 5.86 -10.35
C ASP A 137 -2.63 5.79 -9.08
N LEU A 138 -2.95 4.86 -8.18
CA LEU A 138 -2.26 4.71 -6.91
C LEU A 138 -0.89 4.06 -7.12
N GLN A 139 0.15 4.76 -6.68
CA GLN A 139 1.51 4.28 -6.63
C GLN A 139 1.97 4.23 -5.18
N ILE A 140 2.40 3.05 -4.74
CA ILE A 140 2.93 2.82 -3.41
C ILE A 140 4.28 2.13 -3.54
N SER A 141 5.29 2.65 -2.85
CA SER A 141 6.55 1.94 -2.66
C SER A 141 7.01 2.04 -1.22
N GLY A 142 7.60 0.96 -0.71
CA GLY A 142 8.12 0.97 0.66
C GLY A 142 8.71 -0.35 1.10
N ARG A 143 9.41 -0.30 2.23
CA ARG A 143 9.98 -1.47 2.90
C ARG A 143 9.12 -1.91 4.07
N VAL A 144 8.71 -3.16 4.02
CA VAL A 144 7.85 -3.82 5.00
C VAL A 144 8.67 -4.87 5.73
N ARG A 145 8.55 -4.90 7.06
CA ARG A 145 9.02 -5.99 7.90
C ARG A 145 7.84 -6.85 8.32
N VAL A 146 7.96 -8.15 8.13
CA VAL A 146 6.99 -9.16 8.54
C VAL A 146 7.67 -10.10 9.52
N ALA A 147 7.09 -10.25 10.70
CA ALA A 147 7.56 -11.19 11.72
C ALA A 147 6.48 -12.23 12.02
N LEU A 148 6.85 -13.50 12.03
CA LEU A 148 6.00 -14.60 12.50
C LEU A 148 6.39 -14.90 13.95
N LYS A 149 5.55 -14.52 14.91
CA LYS A 149 5.92 -14.62 16.32
C LYS A 149 4.76 -14.68 17.34
N PRO A 150 5.01 -15.27 18.52
CA PRO A 150 6.06 -16.26 18.77
C PRO A 150 5.89 -17.52 17.91
N LEU A 151 7.00 -18.20 17.65
CA LEU A 151 7.00 -19.58 17.17
C LEU A 151 6.54 -20.50 18.30
N VAL A 152 5.58 -21.37 17.98
CA VAL A 152 4.95 -22.29 18.92
C VAL A 152 4.98 -23.72 18.36
N PRO A 153 4.97 -24.77 19.20
CA PRO A 153 4.96 -26.16 18.72
C PRO A 153 3.60 -26.63 18.19
N THR A 154 2.63 -25.72 18.04
CA THR A 154 1.28 -25.99 17.52
C THR A 154 1.18 -25.47 16.09
N PHE A 155 0.74 -26.31 15.15
CA PHE A 155 0.54 -25.91 13.74
C PHE A 155 -0.39 -24.68 13.65
N PRO A 156 -0.05 -23.62 12.87
CA PRO A 156 0.97 -23.56 11.80
C PRO A 156 2.39 -23.18 12.26
N CYS A 157 2.68 -23.36 13.55
CA CYS A 157 3.98 -23.15 14.23
C CYS A 157 4.30 -21.70 14.61
N PHE A 158 3.32 -20.79 14.49
CA PHE A 158 3.41 -19.40 14.95
C PHE A 158 2.03 -18.91 15.38
N SER A 159 1.96 -17.98 16.33
CA SER A 159 0.68 -17.47 16.83
C SER A 159 0.23 -16.18 16.17
N ASN A 160 1.14 -15.30 15.72
CA ASN A 160 0.79 -14.04 15.09
C ASN A 160 1.66 -13.73 13.88
N ILE A 161 1.10 -12.97 12.95
CA ILE A 161 1.84 -12.25 11.92
C ILE A 161 1.88 -10.78 12.37
N VAL A 162 3.08 -10.24 12.52
CA VAL A 162 3.31 -8.84 12.90
C VAL A 162 3.93 -8.12 11.73
N VAL A 163 3.26 -7.08 11.24
CA VAL A 163 3.69 -6.30 10.07
C VAL A 163 4.02 -4.88 10.49
N SER A 164 5.14 -4.34 10.01
CA SER A 164 5.53 -2.94 10.21
C SER A 164 6.21 -2.35 8.99
N LEU A 165 6.13 -1.03 8.86
CA LEU A 165 6.86 -0.26 7.87
C LEU A 165 8.20 0.17 8.45
N MET A 166 9.27 -0.13 7.71
CA MET A 166 10.64 0.20 8.09
C MET A 166 10.96 1.68 7.89
N GLU A 167 10.24 2.31 6.96
CA GLU A 167 10.35 3.71 6.62
C GLU A 167 8.99 4.22 6.16
N LYS A 168 8.84 5.55 6.10
CA LYS A 168 7.67 6.16 5.50
C LYS A 168 7.53 5.69 4.05
N PRO A 169 6.42 5.04 3.66
CA PRO A 169 6.22 4.62 2.29
C PRO A 169 6.04 5.84 1.40
N ASP A 170 6.54 5.75 0.17
CA ASP A 170 6.21 6.69 -0.87
C ASP A 170 4.84 6.34 -1.43
N VAL A 171 3.95 7.33 -1.45
CA VAL A 171 2.56 7.16 -1.86
C VAL A 171 2.20 8.31 -2.77
N ASP A 172 1.83 8.01 -4.00
CA ASP A 172 1.31 8.96 -4.97
C ASP A 172 -0.03 8.46 -5.52
N PHE A 173 -0.94 9.38 -5.83
CA PHE A 173 -2.24 9.02 -6.36
C PHE A 173 -2.89 10.18 -7.12
N GLY A 174 -3.62 9.83 -8.16
CA GLY A 174 -4.54 10.73 -8.85
C GLY A 174 -5.86 10.89 -8.09
N MET A 175 -6.51 12.02 -8.29
CA MET A 175 -7.84 12.28 -7.74
C MET A 175 -8.69 13.05 -8.74
N ASN A 176 -9.90 12.55 -9.00
CA ASN A 176 -10.91 13.19 -9.83
C ASN A 176 -12.10 13.62 -8.97
N ILE A 177 -12.73 14.74 -9.31
CA ILE A 177 -14.05 15.11 -8.77
C ILE A 177 -15.09 14.92 -9.87
N LEU A 178 -16.07 14.07 -9.62
CA LEU A 178 -17.18 13.84 -10.55
C LEU A 178 -18.28 14.87 -10.24
N GLY A 179 -18.53 15.78 -11.19
CA GLY A 179 -19.53 16.85 -11.07
C GLY A 179 -18.97 18.27 -10.92
N GLY A 180 -17.65 18.45 -10.97
CA GLY A 180 -16.96 19.75 -10.96
C GLY A 180 -15.45 19.57 -11.11
N ASP A 181 -14.72 20.63 -11.48
CA ASP A 181 -13.26 20.55 -11.63
C ASP A 181 -12.57 20.62 -10.26
N ILE A 182 -11.70 19.66 -9.94
CA ILE A 182 -10.93 19.67 -8.68
C ILE A 182 -10.02 20.88 -8.55
N MET A 183 -9.57 21.43 -9.68
CA MET A 183 -8.77 22.64 -9.75
C MET A 183 -9.58 23.90 -9.44
N SER A 184 -10.93 23.80 -9.42
CA SER A 184 -11.81 24.91 -9.05
C SER A 184 -11.93 25.11 -7.53
N ILE A 185 -11.38 24.19 -6.71
CA ILE A 185 -11.33 24.33 -5.25
C ILE A 185 -9.86 24.41 -4.80
N PRO A 186 -9.29 25.63 -4.70
CA PRO A 186 -7.89 25.83 -4.35
C PRO A 186 -7.54 25.17 -3.01
N GLY A 187 -6.50 24.33 -3.01
CA GLY A 187 -5.94 23.72 -1.80
C GLY A 187 -6.59 22.42 -1.33
N LEU A 188 -7.77 22.04 -1.83
CA LEU A 188 -8.44 20.78 -1.45
C LEU A 188 -7.63 19.55 -1.86
N TYR A 189 -7.11 19.54 -3.10
CA TYR A 189 -6.26 18.46 -3.59
C TYR A 189 -5.02 18.25 -2.71
N ARG A 190 -4.30 19.34 -2.41
CA ARG A 190 -3.11 19.32 -1.56
C ARG A 190 -3.44 18.86 -0.14
N TYR A 191 -4.55 19.33 0.44
CA TYR A 191 -4.97 18.94 1.79
C TYR A 191 -5.28 17.44 1.87
N ILE A 192 -6.00 16.89 0.90
CA ILE A 192 -6.31 15.45 0.86
C ILE A 192 -5.03 14.64 0.65
N GLN A 193 -4.16 15.05 -0.29
CA GLN A 193 -2.86 14.41 -0.48
C GLN A 193 -2.02 14.40 0.80
N GLU A 194 -1.90 15.53 1.49
CA GLU A 194 -1.16 15.63 2.74
C GLU A 194 -1.80 14.80 3.86
N THR A 195 -3.13 14.76 3.93
CA THR A 195 -3.85 13.98 4.93
C THR A 195 -3.67 12.48 4.69
N VAL A 196 -3.85 12.00 3.45
CA VAL A 196 -3.62 10.59 3.10
C VAL A 196 -2.15 10.23 3.31
N LYS A 197 -1.20 11.03 2.83
CA LYS A 197 0.23 10.80 3.05
C LYS A 197 0.58 10.77 4.53
N ARG A 198 0.00 11.65 5.35
CA ARG A 198 0.23 11.68 6.80
C ARG A 198 -0.36 10.44 7.47
N GLN A 199 -1.56 10.05 7.09
CA GLN A 199 -2.25 8.92 7.69
C GLN A 199 -1.58 7.60 7.31
N VAL A 200 -1.22 7.41 6.04
CA VAL A 200 -0.43 6.25 5.60
C VAL A 200 0.95 6.24 6.26
N ALA A 201 1.60 7.40 6.44
CA ALA A 201 2.86 7.47 7.16
C ALA A 201 2.74 7.24 8.67
N SER A 202 1.62 7.63 9.28
CA SER A 202 1.37 7.36 10.70
C SER A 202 0.95 5.92 10.93
N LEU A 203 0.33 5.27 9.95
CA LEU A 203 -0.03 3.86 10.00
C LEU A 203 1.25 3.01 9.92
N TYR A 204 1.51 2.25 10.98
CA TYR A 204 2.51 1.16 11.00
C TYR A 204 3.97 1.55 10.77
N HIS A 205 4.31 2.85 10.78
CA HIS A 205 5.71 3.23 10.95
C HIS A 205 6.16 2.73 12.31
N TRP A 206 7.24 1.94 12.33
CA TRP A 206 7.83 1.44 13.57
C TRP A 206 7.94 2.58 14.61
N PRO A 207 7.49 2.37 15.87
CA PRO A 207 7.18 1.10 16.52
C PRO A 207 5.73 0.60 16.34
N GLN A 208 4.88 1.27 15.56
CA GLN A 208 3.51 0.79 15.34
C GLN A 208 3.50 -0.46 14.45
N THR A 209 2.71 -1.46 14.85
CA THR A 209 2.63 -2.76 14.18
C THR A 209 1.18 -3.16 13.92
N LEU A 210 0.93 -3.80 12.78
CA LEU A 210 -0.30 -4.54 12.52
C LEU A 210 -0.10 -5.96 13.03
N GLU A 211 -0.84 -6.35 14.06
CA GLU A 211 -0.84 -7.72 14.58
C GLU A 211 -2.06 -8.48 14.06
N ILE A 212 -1.80 -9.57 13.35
CA ILE A 212 -2.81 -10.49 12.84
C ILE A 212 -2.69 -11.79 13.63
N PRO A 213 -3.60 -12.06 14.59
CA PRO A 213 -3.59 -13.32 15.32
C PRO A 213 -3.98 -14.47 14.38
N ILE A 214 -3.25 -15.57 14.50
CA ILE A 214 -3.42 -16.80 13.71
C ILE A 214 -3.92 -17.94 14.59
N LEU A 215 -3.41 -18.03 15.81
CA LEU A 215 -3.92 -18.91 16.84
C LEU A 215 -4.62 -18.06 17.90
N ASP A 216 -5.77 -18.52 18.36
CA ASP A 216 -6.44 -17.89 19.49
C ASP A 216 -5.54 -18.02 20.73
N ALA A 217 -5.41 -16.93 21.50
CA ALA A 217 -4.59 -16.85 22.71
C ALA A 217 -4.99 -17.83 23.84
N SER A 218 -6.00 -18.66 23.59
CA SER A 218 -6.64 -19.61 24.51
C SER A 218 -6.46 -21.08 24.13
N SER A 219 -5.55 -21.41 23.21
CA SER A 219 -5.23 -22.80 22.83
C SER A 219 -3.94 -23.32 23.46
#